data_AF-A0A098AUI2-F1
#
_entry.id   AF-A0A098AUI2-F1
#
_cell.length_a   1.000
_cell.length_b   1.000
_cell.length_c   1.000
_cell.angle_alpha   90.00
_cell.angle_beta   90.00
_cell.angle_gamma   90.00
#
_symmetry.space_group_name_H-M   'P 1'
#
loop_
_entity.id
_entity.type
_entity.pdbx_description
1 polymer ?
#
loop_
_entity_poly.entity_id
_entity_poly.type
_entity_poly.pdbx_seq_one_letter_code
_entity_poly.pdbx_strand_id
1 'polypeptide(L)'
;MEILMKPIGYIKSPYKEKGEAPRQSTLSGETTAVIEILEEYQEGIADIQEGEYGVILFYFHKSEGYKLTTLSRRNNQVMGVFSTRSPNRPNGIGLSTVRFVKREGNRLFFEGVDMLDNTPVLDIKPYIDPAAVAD
;
A
#
# COMPACT_ATOMS: atom_id res chain seq x y z
N MET A 1 4.03 10.36 -23.36
CA MET A 1 4.61 11.06 -22.20
C MET A 1 4.70 10.05 -21.08
N GLU A 2 5.86 9.94 -20.44
CA GLU A 2 6.09 9.05 -19.31
C GLU A 2 6.15 9.86 -18.02
N ILE A 3 5.78 9.24 -16.89
CA ILE A 3 5.82 9.85 -15.56
C ILE A 3 6.83 9.06 -14.73
N LEU A 4 7.86 9.74 -14.23
CA LEU A 4 8.85 9.16 -13.34
C LEU A 4 8.43 9.39 -11.88
N MET A 5 8.40 8.32 -11.09
CA MET A 5 8.12 8.39 -9.66
C MET A 5 9.34 7.93 -8.88
N LYS A 6 9.64 8.61 -7.78
CA LYS A 6 10.69 8.23 -6.83
C LYS A 6 10.02 7.68 -5.57
N PRO A 7 10.55 6.61 -4.96
CA PRO A 7 10.04 6.14 -3.69
C PRO A 7 10.35 7.17 -2.58
N ILE A 8 9.40 7.35 -1.67
CA ILE A 8 9.56 8.20 -0.48
C ILE A 8 9.98 7.40 0.76
N GLY A 9 9.95 6.08 0.66
CA GLY A 9 10.25 5.16 1.74
C GLY A 9 10.04 3.72 1.32
N TYR A 10 10.26 2.79 2.26
CA TYR A 10 10.13 1.36 2.03
C TYR A 10 9.37 0.68 3.16
N ILE A 11 8.56 -0.31 2.80
CA ILE A 11 7.88 -1.16 3.78
C ILE A 11 8.87 -2.14 4.40
N LYS A 12 8.78 -2.32 5.73
CA LYS A 12 9.34 -3.44 6.49
C LYS A 12 8.19 -4.29 7.02
N SER A 13 7.99 -5.46 6.42
CA SER A 13 6.89 -6.38 6.76
C SER A 13 7.40 -7.80 6.96
N PRO A 14 6.63 -8.68 7.63
CA PRO A 14 7.02 -10.08 7.79
C PRO A 14 6.90 -10.90 6.49
N TYR A 15 6.28 -10.35 5.44
CA TYR A 15 5.99 -11.06 4.20
C TYR A 15 7.10 -10.82 3.18
N LYS A 16 7.87 -11.84 2.82
CA LYS A 16 9.01 -11.72 1.92
C LYS A 16 8.66 -12.17 0.50
N GLU A 17 7.81 -13.18 0.37
CA GLU A 17 7.53 -13.82 -0.92
C GLU A 17 6.07 -13.69 -1.38
N LYS A 18 5.89 -13.80 -2.69
CA LYS A 18 4.56 -13.73 -3.32
C LYS A 18 3.65 -14.81 -2.72
N GLY A 19 2.50 -14.39 -2.20
CA GLY A 19 1.50 -15.28 -1.61
C GLY A 19 1.56 -15.39 -0.08
N GLU A 20 2.60 -14.85 0.56
CA GLU A 20 2.66 -14.73 2.03
C GLU A 20 1.81 -13.56 2.53
N ALA A 21 1.84 -12.43 1.83
CA ALA A 21 1.03 -11.27 2.17
C ALA A 21 -0.47 -11.55 2.00
N PRO A 22 -1.32 -11.02 2.91
CA PRO A 22 -2.76 -11.01 2.76
C PRO A 22 -3.17 -10.41 1.42
N ARG A 23 -4.34 -10.83 0.91
CA ARG A 23 -4.83 -10.32 -0.38
C ARG A 23 -5.31 -8.88 -0.32
N GLN A 24 -5.67 -8.41 0.87
CA GLN A 24 -6.21 -7.09 1.15
C GLN A 24 -5.84 -6.72 2.59
N SER A 25 -5.58 -5.43 2.83
CA SER A 25 -5.29 -4.88 4.16
C SER A 25 -6.30 -5.29 5.23
N THR A 26 -7.58 -5.37 4.91
CA THR A 26 -8.65 -5.80 5.85
C THR A 26 -8.53 -7.24 6.34
N LEU A 27 -7.68 -8.05 5.70
CA LEU A 27 -7.45 -9.46 6.03
C LEU A 27 -6.15 -9.68 6.80
N SER A 28 -5.43 -8.63 7.21
CA SER A 28 -4.12 -8.74 7.86
C SER A 28 -4.16 -9.19 9.32
N GLY A 29 -5.35 -9.28 9.93
CA GLY A 29 -5.49 -9.52 11.37
C GLY A 29 -4.73 -8.47 12.18
N GLU A 30 -4.03 -8.92 13.22
CA GLU A 30 -3.22 -8.09 14.13
C GLU A 30 -1.79 -7.84 13.62
N THR A 31 -1.47 -8.20 12.37
CA THR A 31 -0.13 -7.99 11.82
C THR A 31 0.18 -6.50 11.69
N THR A 32 1.33 -6.08 12.20
CA THR A 32 1.87 -4.73 12.04
C THR A 32 3.09 -4.72 11.12
N ALA A 33 3.30 -3.60 10.44
CA ALA A 33 4.48 -3.34 9.62
C ALA A 33 4.93 -1.89 9.81
N VAL A 34 6.08 -1.56 9.22
CA VAL A 34 6.67 -0.22 9.31
C VAL A 34 6.88 0.34 7.92
N ILE A 35 6.59 1.61 7.73
CA ILE A 35 7.14 2.41 6.64
C ILE A 35 8.39 3.12 7.16
N GLU A 36 9.55 2.82 6.59
CA GLU A 36 10.76 3.61 6.80
C GLU A 36 10.81 4.70 5.73
N ILE A 37 10.51 5.94 6.13
CA ILE A 37 10.56 7.11 5.25
C ILE A 37 12.02 7.51 5.03
N LEU A 38 12.39 7.84 3.79
CA LEU A 38 13.73 8.36 3.52
C LEU A 38 13.91 9.71 4.21
N GLU A 39 15.13 9.97 4.69
CA GLU A 39 15.44 11.13 5.52
C GLU A 39 14.99 12.46 4.89
N GLU A 40 15.20 12.61 3.58
CA GLU A 40 14.81 13.79 2.79
C GLU A 40 13.28 14.06 2.73
N TYR A 41 12.44 13.08 3.08
CA TYR A 41 10.97 13.22 3.12
C TYR A 41 10.38 13.13 4.53
N GLN A 42 11.21 13.00 5.58
CA GLN A 42 10.73 12.78 6.95
C GLN A 42 9.80 13.91 7.45
N GLU A 43 10.00 15.14 7.01
CA GLU A 43 9.13 16.26 7.39
C GLU A 43 7.67 16.05 6.92
N GLY A 44 7.46 15.33 5.81
CA GLY A 44 6.13 15.07 5.25
C GLY A 44 5.22 14.18 6.11
N ILE A 45 5.76 13.56 7.17
CA ILE A 45 4.99 12.75 8.13
C ILE A 45 4.86 13.43 9.50
N ALA A 46 5.17 14.73 9.59
CA ALA A 46 5.21 15.48 10.85
C ALA A 46 3.91 15.44 11.66
N ASP A 47 2.78 15.43 10.98
CA ASP A 47 1.46 15.58 11.61
C ASP A 47 0.65 14.29 11.64
N ILE A 48 1.18 13.16 11.15
CA ILE A 48 0.48 11.87 11.21
C ILE A 48 0.48 11.35 12.65
N GLN A 49 -0.73 11.14 13.20
CA GLN A 49 -0.94 10.76 14.59
C GLN A 49 -1.30 9.28 14.73
N GLU A 50 -1.03 8.74 15.92
CA GLU A 50 -1.49 7.40 16.30
C GLU A 50 -3.03 7.35 16.33
N GLY A 51 -3.59 6.28 15.76
CA GLY A 51 -5.03 6.08 15.66
C GLY A 51 -5.64 6.59 14.35
N GLU A 52 -4.92 7.40 13.58
CA GLU A 52 -5.40 7.90 12.30
C GLU A 52 -5.39 6.81 11.22
N TYR A 53 -6.34 6.91 10.28
CA TYR A 53 -6.35 6.09 9.08
C TYR A 53 -5.67 6.84 7.92
N GLY A 54 -4.90 6.10 7.14
CA GLY A 54 -4.21 6.62 5.95
C GLY A 54 -4.39 5.71 4.74
N VAL A 55 -4.13 6.28 3.57
CA VAL A 55 -4.00 5.56 2.30
C VAL A 55 -2.53 5.57 1.91
N ILE A 56 -1.95 4.38 1.76
CA ILE A 56 -0.60 4.20 1.23
C ILE A 56 -0.69 3.84 -0.25
N LEU A 57 0.00 4.61 -1.10
CA LEU A 57 0.28 4.22 -2.48
C LEU A 57 1.68 3.63 -2.54
N PHE A 58 1.81 2.46 -3.16
CA PHE A 58 3.08 1.73 -3.20
C PHE A 58 3.28 1.06 -4.56
N TYR A 59 4.50 0.60 -4.82
CA TYR A 59 4.85 -0.05 -6.08
C TYR A 59 4.99 -1.57 -5.92
N PHE A 60 4.29 -2.35 -6.75
CA PHE A 60 4.43 -3.80 -6.85
C PHE A 60 5.78 -4.18 -7.48
N HIS A 61 6.87 -3.93 -6.76
CA HIS A 61 8.25 -4.11 -7.23
C HIS A 61 8.61 -5.56 -7.64
N LYS A 62 7.89 -6.56 -7.13
CA LYS A 62 8.03 -7.96 -7.55
C LYS A 62 7.07 -8.37 -8.68
N SER A 63 6.18 -7.50 -9.17
CA SER A 63 5.33 -7.82 -10.32
C SER A 63 6.13 -7.75 -11.63
N GLU A 64 5.97 -8.77 -12.46
CA GLU A 64 6.72 -8.92 -13.72
C GLU A 64 5.74 -8.88 -14.88
N GLY A 65 5.83 -7.82 -15.69
CA GLY A 65 4.95 -7.60 -16.83
C GLY A 65 3.47 -7.47 -16.46
N TYR A 66 2.61 -7.40 -17.48
CA TYR A 66 1.17 -7.39 -17.30
C TYR A 66 0.45 -7.99 -18.51
N LYS A 67 -0.80 -8.41 -18.27
CA LYS A 67 -1.81 -8.65 -19.30
C LYS A 67 -2.98 -7.70 -19.02
N LEU A 68 -3.73 -7.31 -20.04
CA LEU A 68 -4.93 -6.47 -19.84
C LEU A 68 -6.12 -7.24 -19.27
N THR A 69 -5.98 -8.56 -19.12
CA THR A 69 -6.96 -9.43 -18.46
C THR A 69 -6.30 -10.32 -17.41
N THR A 70 -7.07 -10.74 -16.42
CA THR A 70 -6.62 -11.61 -15.33
C THR A 70 -7.76 -12.51 -14.86
N LEU A 71 -7.43 -13.66 -14.30
CA LEU A 71 -8.42 -14.54 -13.67
C LEU A 71 -8.79 -13.98 -12.30
N SER A 72 -10.02 -13.53 -12.16
CA SER A 72 -10.56 -13.06 -10.89
C SER A 72 -10.65 -14.23 -9.91
N ARG A 73 -9.95 -14.12 -8.78
CA ARG A 73 -10.03 -15.10 -7.69
C ARG A 73 -11.36 -15.07 -6.93
N ARG A 74 -12.23 -14.09 -7.19
CA ARG A 74 -13.55 -13.95 -6.53
C ARG A 74 -14.61 -14.85 -7.19
N ASN A 75 -14.60 -14.95 -8.51
CA ASN A 75 -15.65 -15.62 -9.29
C ASN A 75 -15.11 -16.52 -10.40
N ASN A 76 -13.79 -16.74 -10.48
CA ASN A 76 -13.10 -17.53 -11.51
C ASN A 76 -13.41 -17.10 -12.95
N GLN A 77 -13.74 -15.83 -13.16
CA GLN A 77 -13.95 -15.26 -14.50
C GLN A 77 -12.73 -14.48 -14.96
N VAL A 78 -12.47 -14.49 -16.26
CA VAL A 78 -11.49 -13.60 -16.87
C VAL A 78 -12.08 -12.19 -16.90
N MET A 79 -11.39 -11.24 -16.28
CA MET A 79 -11.82 -9.84 -16.17
C MET A 79 -10.72 -8.91 -16.66
N GLY A 80 -11.10 -7.73 -17.15
CA GLY A 80 -10.14 -6.66 -17.44
C GLY A 80 -9.43 -6.22 -16.15
N VAL A 81 -8.11 -6.00 -16.21
CA VAL A 81 -7.30 -5.73 -14.99
C VAL A 81 -7.77 -4.50 -14.22
N PHE A 82 -8.31 -3.49 -14.89
CA PHE A 82 -8.85 -2.26 -14.26
C PHE A 82 -10.16 -2.47 -13.49
N SER A 83 -10.83 -3.61 -13.68
CA SER A 83 -11.97 -4.04 -12.88
C SER A 83 -11.55 -4.92 -11.70
N THR A 84 -10.24 -5.03 -11.42
CA THR A 84 -9.68 -5.89 -10.38
C THR A 84 -8.62 -5.17 -9.54
N ARG A 85 -8.14 -5.85 -8.49
CA ARG A 85 -6.96 -5.45 -7.71
C ARG A 85 -5.72 -6.29 -8.02
N SER A 86 -5.61 -6.84 -9.23
CA SER A 86 -4.41 -7.62 -9.60
C SER A 86 -3.16 -6.74 -9.58
N PRO A 87 -2.02 -7.23 -9.04
CA PRO A 87 -0.77 -6.46 -9.01
C PRO A 87 -0.07 -6.39 -10.37
N ASN A 88 -0.39 -7.28 -11.31
CA ASN A 88 0.14 -7.26 -12.68
C ASN A 88 -0.72 -6.35 -13.56
N ARG A 89 -0.34 -5.08 -13.66
CA ARG A 89 -1.08 -4.00 -14.33
C ARG A 89 -0.10 -3.03 -15.01
N PRO A 90 -0.55 -2.21 -15.99
CA PRO A 90 0.35 -1.32 -16.75
C PRO A 90 1.22 -0.41 -15.87
N ASN A 91 0.63 0.17 -14.82
CA ASN A 91 1.34 0.87 -13.76
C ASN A 91 1.15 0.07 -12.48
N GLY A 92 2.23 -0.54 -11.97
CA GLY A 92 2.26 -1.41 -10.79
C GLY A 92 1.97 -0.70 -9.47
N ILE A 93 0.96 0.16 -9.41
CA ILE A 93 0.59 0.93 -8.22
C ILE A 93 -0.44 0.13 -7.41
N GLY A 94 -0.07 -0.16 -6.17
CA GLY A 94 -0.93 -0.68 -5.11
C GLY A 94 -1.50 0.46 -4.26
N LEU A 95 -2.61 0.15 -3.57
CA LEU A 95 -3.30 1.07 -2.68
C LEU A 95 -3.85 0.27 -1.51
N SER A 96 -3.51 0.69 -0.29
CA SER A 96 -4.02 0.09 0.94
C SER A 96 -4.46 1.17 1.91
N THR A 97 -5.65 1.00 2.48
CA THR A 97 -6.08 1.76 3.66
C THR A 97 -5.55 1.06 4.90
N VAL A 98 -4.86 1.82 5.75
CA VAL A 98 -4.16 1.34 6.94
C VAL A 98 -4.52 2.18 8.14
N ARG A 99 -4.25 1.67 9.34
CA ARG A 99 -4.34 2.43 10.59
C ARG A 99 -2.94 2.66 11.13
N PHE A 100 -2.55 3.91 11.34
CA PHE A 100 -1.27 4.24 11.97
C PHE A 100 -1.36 3.97 13.47
N VAL A 101 -0.36 3.27 14.00
CA VAL A 101 -0.36 2.82 15.40
C VAL A 101 0.79 3.39 16.21
N LYS A 102 1.82 3.95 15.54
CA LYS A 102 2.95 4.59 16.21
C LYS A 102 3.78 5.36 15.20
N ARG A 103 4.45 6.42 15.65
CA ARG A 103 5.55 7.07 14.93
C ARG A 103 6.80 7.12 15.80
N GLU A 104 7.94 6.79 15.20
CA GLU A 104 9.27 6.95 15.81
C GLU A 104 10.26 7.53 14.79
N GLY A 105 10.58 8.81 14.92
CA GLY A 105 11.45 9.49 13.94
C GLY A 105 10.86 9.45 12.52
N ASN A 106 11.57 8.81 11.59
CA ASN A 106 11.17 8.56 10.21
C ASN A 106 10.38 7.25 9.99
N ARG A 107 9.99 6.56 11.06
CA ARG A 107 9.26 5.29 11.00
C ARG A 107 7.79 5.48 11.35
N LEU A 108 6.91 5.01 10.47
CA LEU A 108 5.46 4.92 10.70
C LEU A 108 5.04 3.46 10.82
N PHE A 109 4.56 3.08 12.00
CA PHE A 109 4.03 1.75 12.25
C PHE A 109 2.55 1.74 11.92
N PHE A 110 2.08 0.67 11.27
CA PHE A 110 0.69 0.56 10.85
C PHE A 110 0.15 -0.87 10.90
N GLU A 111 -1.18 -0.97 11.02
CA GLU A 111 -1.99 -2.17 10.81
C GLU A 111 -2.66 -2.13 9.43
N GLY A 112 -3.08 -3.29 8.91
CA GLY A 112 -3.62 -3.40 7.56
C GLY A 112 -2.55 -3.80 6.54
N VAL A 113 -1.62 -4.68 6.93
CA VAL A 113 -0.45 -5.03 6.12
C VAL A 113 -0.83 -6.01 5.02
N ASP A 114 -0.66 -5.60 3.76
CA ASP A 114 -0.79 -6.47 2.58
C ASP A 114 0.37 -6.31 1.58
N MET A 115 1.46 -5.66 2.01
CA MET A 115 2.65 -5.42 1.21
C MET A 115 3.80 -6.34 1.61
N LEU A 116 4.66 -6.67 0.65
CA LEU A 116 5.90 -7.40 0.90
C LEU A 116 6.98 -6.50 1.51
N ASP A 117 7.94 -7.12 2.17
CA ASP A 117 9.16 -6.48 2.66
C ASP A 117 9.90 -5.80 1.50
N ASN A 118 10.45 -4.62 1.77
CA ASN A 118 11.10 -3.72 0.81
C ASN A 118 10.20 -3.20 -0.31
N THR A 119 8.87 -3.29 -0.15
CA THR A 119 7.93 -2.63 -1.07
C THR A 119 8.17 -1.11 -1.08
N PRO A 120 8.45 -0.49 -2.24
CA PRO A 120 8.63 0.96 -2.32
C PRO A 120 7.31 1.69 -2.10
N VAL A 121 7.32 2.69 -1.23
CA VAL A 121 6.18 3.60 -1.01
C VAL A 121 6.32 4.79 -1.94
N LEU A 122 5.24 5.11 -2.65
CA LEU A 122 5.18 6.23 -3.59
C LEU A 122 4.54 7.46 -2.96
N ASP A 123 3.55 7.28 -2.08
CA ASP A 123 2.79 8.38 -1.48
C ASP A 123 2.01 7.92 -0.24
N ILE A 124 1.66 8.86 0.63
CA ILE A 124 0.83 8.65 1.83
C ILE A 124 -0.20 9.78 1.89
N LYS A 125 -1.47 9.44 2.11
CA LYS A 125 -2.57 10.42 2.22
C LYS A 125 -3.44 10.16 3.44
N PRO A 126 -4.04 11.19 4.05
CA PRO A 126 -5.08 10.97 5.05
C PRO A 126 -6.26 10.22 4.44
N TYR A 127 -6.83 9.27 5.19
CA TYR A 127 -8.08 8.64 4.79
C TYR A 127 -9.24 9.60 5.03
N ILE A 128 -10.02 9.86 3.99
CA ILE A 128 -11.25 10.65 4.08
C ILE A 128 -12.41 9.66 4.16
N ASP A 129 -13.11 9.62 5.29
CA ASP A 129 -14.33 8.84 5.43
C ASP A 129 -15.43 9.50 4.59
N PRO A 130 -15.98 8.83 3.55
CA PRO A 130 -17.05 9.38 2.74
C PRO A 130 -18.28 9.79 3.56
N ALA A 131 -18.52 9.18 4.72
CA ALA A 131 -19.61 9.56 5.63
C ALA A 131 -19.32 10.87 6.39
N ALA A 132 -18.06 11.27 6.54
CA ALA A 132 -17.65 12.49 7.24
C ALA A 132 -17.59 13.74 6.36
N VAL A 133 -17.73 13.59 5.03
CA VAL A 133 -17.72 14.70 4.05
C VAL A 133 -19.13 15.18 3.71
N ALA A 134 -20.16 14.60 4.33
CA ALA A 134 -21.56 14.91 4.05
C ALA A 134 -22.12 16.11 4.87
N ASP A 135 -21.27 16.81 5.64
CA ASP A 135 -21.61 18.03 6.39
C ASP A 135 -21.03 19.29 5.74
#